data_AF-A0A4Y2AA62-F1
#
_entry.id   AF-A0A4Y2AA62-F1
#
_cell.length_a   1.000
_cell.length_b   1.000
_cell.length_c   1.000
_cell.angle_alpha   90.00
_cell.angle_beta   90.00
_cell.angle_gamma   90.00
#
_symmetry.space_group_name_H-M   'P 1'
#
loop_
_entity.id
_entity.type
_entity.pdbx_description
1 polymer ?
#
loop_
_entity_poly.entity_id
_entity_poly.type
_entity_poly.pdbx_seq_one_letter_code
_entity_poly.pdbx_strand_id
1 'polypeptide(L)'
;MSKDQQYLLDILNAITLGHCPEYFANRDPGPLFHSRWLTVVNRVFRLYIISTDPSGNLKEIVSFILKSYIPVWFAIKKGKYFTDGPKHVFQAIQTSWYLFDELLQVFDPVMQRNAFFEHTENVLLVMLIDEREHIRELDYRRILKARQIVTEKKTFRNFVPPKINFQASDCKHV
;
A
#
# COMPACT_ATOMS: atom_id res chain seq x y z
N MET A 1 16.10 5.64 12.28
CA MET A 1 14.70 6.08 12.09
C MET A 1 14.63 7.59 12.19
N SER A 2 13.80 8.26 11.40
CA SER A 2 13.53 9.69 11.61
C SER A 2 12.71 9.91 12.89
N LYS A 3 12.68 11.14 13.41
CA LYS A 3 11.86 11.50 14.57
C LYS A 3 10.38 11.16 14.36
N ASP A 4 9.86 11.40 13.15
CA ASP A 4 8.45 11.12 12.79
C ASP A 4 8.15 9.63 12.76
N GLN A 5 9.10 8.81 12.29
CA GLN A 5 8.96 7.36 12.26
C GLN A 5 9.01 6.77 13.67
N GLN A 6 9.90 7.29 14.52
CA GLN A 6 9.95 6.87 15.92
C GLN A 6 8.64 7.22 16.65
N TYR A 7 8.14 8.44 16.45
CA TYR A 7 6.83 8.85 16.99
C TYR A 7 5.71 7.92 16.53
N LEU A 8 5.67 7.59 15.24
CA LEU A 8 4.69 6.66 14.69
C LEU A 8 4.76 5.30 15.40
N LEU A 9 5.95 4.75 15.60
CA LEU A 9 6.12 3.46 16.28
C LEU A 9 5.64 3.55 17.74
N ASP A 10 6.05 4.59 18.46
CA ASP A 10 5.70 4.75 19.87
C ASP A 10 4.18 4.89 20.03
N ILE A 11 3.51 5.67 19.16
CA ILE A 11 2.05 5.87 19.24
C ILE A 11 1.26 4.64 18.79
N LEU A 12 1.79 3.87 17.83
CA LEU A 12 1.20 2.59 17.41
C LEU A 12 1.16 1.62 18.59
N ASN A 13 2.27 1.53 19.33
CA ASN A 13 2.38 0.68 20.51
C ASN A 13 1.39 1.13 21.59
N ALA A 14 1.26 2.44 21.83
CA ALA A 14 0.29 2.98 22.79
C ALA A 14 -1.16 2.60 22.43
N ILE A 15 -1.54 2.73 21.15
CA ILE A 15 -2.89 2.35 20.69
C ILE A 15 -3.10 0.84 20.80
N THR A 16 -2.11 0.04 20.39
CA THR A 16 -2.23 -1.42 20.36
C THR A 16 -2.30 -2.01 21.77
N LEU A 17 -1.54 -1.44 22.71
CA LEU A 17 -1.52 -1.86 24.12
C LEU A 17 -2.62 -1.21 24.97
N GLY A 18 -3.36 -0.24 24.42
CA GLY A 18 -4.38 0.51 25.16
C GLY A 18 -3.82 1.40 26.28
N HIS A 19 -2.51 1.64 26.31
CA HIS A 19 -1.83 2.42 27.35
C HIS A 19 -1.04 3.56 26.72
N CYS A 20 -1.45 4.81 26.99
CA CYS A 20 -0.72 5.99 26.56
C CYS A 20 0.14 6.56 27.70
N PRO A 21 1.48 6.55 27.58
CA PRO A 21 2.36 7.20 28.55
C PRO A 21 2.11 8.72 28.64
N GLU A 22 2.12 9.27 29.87
CA GLU A 22 1.85 10.70 30.12
C GLU A 22 2.75 11.65 29.32
N TYR A 23 4.00 11.27 29.05
CA TYR A 23 4.93 12.12 28.29
C TYR A 23 4.49 12.37 26.84
N PHE A 24 3.59 11.55 26.26
CA PHE A 24 3.05 11.79 24.93
C PHE A 24 2.16 13.03 24.87
N ALA A 25 1.48 13.37 25.96
CA ALA A 25 0.66 14.57 26.02
C ALA A 25 1.51 15.82 25.75
N ASN A 26 2.75 15.82 26.26
CA ASN A 26 3.69 16.93 26.19
C ASN A 26 4.62 16.88 24.96
N ARG A 27 4.58 15.81 24.18
CA ARG A 27 5.47 15.64 23.01
C ARG A 27 4.95 16.44 21.83
N ASP A 28 5.75 17.38 21.35
CA ASP A 28 5.45 18.14 20.14
C ASP A 28 5.51 17.22 18.90
N PRO A 29 4.41 17.07 18.13
CA PRO A 29 4.42 16.32 16.87
C PRO A 29 5.14 17.07 15.74
N GLY A 30 5.58 18.31 15.96
CA GLY A 30 6.29 19.13 14.99
C GLY A 30 5.36 19.78 13.95
N PRO A 31 5.95 20.58 13.03
CA PRO A 31 5.20 21.29 12.00
C PRO A 31 4.51 20.35 11.02
N LEU A 32 3.31 20.74 10.57
CA LEU A 32 2.57 20.00 9.56
C LEU A 32 3.23 20.20 8.20
N PHE A 33 3.52 19.11 7.51
CA PHE A 33 3.92 19.17 6.12
C PHE A 33 2.96 18.32 5.29
N HIS A 34 2.15 18.95 4.43
CA HIS A 34 1.15 18.26 3.61
C HIS A 34 1.76 17.21 2.67
N SER A 35 3.02 17.38 2.27
CA SER A 35 3.77 16.37 1.49
C SER A 35 4.21 15.15 2.31
N ARG A 36 4.10 15.20 3.64
CA ARG A 36 4.55 14.15 4.56
C ARG A 36 3.34 13.53 5.27
N TRP A 37 2.77 12.50 4.65
CA TRP A 37 1.63 11.74 5.19
C TRP A 37 1.81 11.31 6.66
N LEU A 38 3.05 10.99 7.07
CA LEU A 38 3.40 10.63 8.46
C LEU A 38 2.97 11.69 9.47
N THR A 39 3.10 12.98 9.12
CA THR A 39 2.71 14.08 10.03
C THR A 39 1.20 14.14 10.23
N VAL A 40 0.43 13.84 9.18
CA VAL A 40 -1.04 13.77 9.24
C VAL A 40 -1.47 12.59 10.10
N VAL A 41 -0.90 11.40 9.85
CA VAL A 41 -1.25 10.18 10.60
C VAL A 41 -0.89 10.30 12.07
N ASN A 42 0.28 10.82 12.41
CA ASN A 42 0.68 11.06 13.80
C ASN A 42 -0.32 11.98 14.54
N ARG A 43 -0.87 12.98 13.85
CA ARG A 43 -1.88 13.89 14.42
C ARG A 43 -3.25 13.24 14.55
N VAL A 44 -3.67 12.40 13.59
CA VAL A 44 -4.90 11.62 13.67
C VAL A 44 -4.85 10.67 14.87
N PHE A 45 -3.74 9.96 15.04
CA PHE A 45 -3.53 9.08 16.19
C PHE A 45 -3.50 9.85 17.52
N ARG A 46 -2.87 11.02 17.56
CA ARG A 46 -2.90 11.86 18.76
C ARG A 46 -4.33 12.29 19.09
N LEU A 47 -5.10 12.73 18.09
CA LEU A 47 -6.51 13.10 18.27
C LEU A 47 -7.34 11.92 18.80
N TYR A 48 -7.10 10.72 18.27
CA TYR A 48 -7.76 9.50 18.73
C TYR A 48 -7.48 9.19 20.21
N ILE A 49 -6.21 9.26 20.62
CA ILE A 49 -5.81 8.93 22.00
C ILE A 49 -6.31 9.96 23.02
N ILE A 50 -6.28 11.26 22.69
CA ILE A 50 -6.73 12.30 23.63
C ILE A 50 -8.26 12.38 23.73
N SER A 51 -8.99 11.73 22.82
CA SER A 51 -10.45 11.72 22.83
C SER A 51 -10.93 10.65 23.79
N THR A 52 -11.66 11.04 24.85
CA THR A 52 -12.29 10.11 25.80
C THR A 52 -13.39 9.27 25.14
N ASP A 53 -14.10 9.84 24.18
CA ASP A 53 -15.06 9.14 23.31
C ASP A 53 -14.86 9.54 21.84
N PRO A 54 -13.97 8.84 21.10
CA PRO A 54 -13.71 9.17 19.71
C PRO A 54 -14.93 8.82 18.83
N SER A 55 -15.26 9.72 17.90
CA SER A 55 -16.36 9.49 16.93
C SER A 55 -16.17 8.21 16.12
N GLY A 56 -17.28 7.65 15.62
CA GLY A 56 -17.26 6.47 14.73
C GLY A 56 -16.33 6.67 13.52
N ASN A 57 -16.43 7.83 12.85
CA ASN A 57 -15.57 8.19 11.72
C ASN A 57 -14.08 8.20 12.09
N LEU A 58 -13.73 8.72 13.28
CA LEU A 58 -12.34 8.73 13.74
C LEU A 58 -11.84 7.31 14.02
N LYS A 59 -12.67 6.45 14.63
CA LYS A 59 -12.38 5.03 14.85
C LYS A 59 -12.15 4.30 13.52
N GLU A 60 -12.97 4.57 12.50
CA GLU A 60 -12.83 3.98 11.16
C GLU A 60 -11.53 4.40 10.47
N ILE A 61 -11.20 5.71 10.47
CA ILE A 61 -9.95 6.22 9.89
C ILE A 61 -8.74 5.58 10.59
N VAL A 62 -8.73 5.54 11.91
CA VAL A 62 -7.65 4.94 12.70
C VAL A 62 -7.53 3.45 12.37
N SER A 63 -8.65 2.73 12.33
CA SER A 63 -8.69 1.32 11.94
C SER A 63 -8.10 1.09 10.55
N PHE A 64 -8.47 1.91 9.55
CA PHE A 64 -7.90 1.88 8.20
C PHE A 64 -6.39 2.09 8.17
N ILE A 65 -5.90 3.10 8.89
CA ILE A 65 -4.47 3.37 8.94
C ILE A 65 -3.72 2.18 9.57
N LEU A 66 -4.23 1.63 10.68
CA LEU A 66 -3.60 0.54 11.41
C LEU A 66 -3.60 -0.79 10.64
N LYS A 67 -4.73 -1.15 10.03
CA LYS A 67 -4.94 -2.47 9.42
C LYS A 67 -4.51 -2.53 7.96
N SER A 68 -4.65 -1.43 7.21
CA SER A 68 -4.34 -1.40 5.78
C SER A 68 -3.07 -0.60 5.48
N TYR A 69 -3.06 0.68 5.83
CA TYR A 69 -2.02 1.59 5.34
C TYR A 69 -0.63 1.29 5.92
N ILE A 70 -0.53 1.15 7.24
CA ILE A 70 0.75 0.95 7.94
C ILE A 70 1.44 -0.37 7.54
N PRO A 71 0.76 -1.53 7.50
CA PRO A 71 1.37 -2.78 7.04
C PRO A 71 1.95 -2.68 5.63
N VAL A 72 1.21 -2.07 4.70
CA VAL A 72 1.67 -1.85 3.31
C VAL A 72 2.85 -0.89 3.28
N TRP A 73 2.81 0.20 4.05
CA TRP A 73 3.92 1.15 4.10
C TRP A 73 5.21 0.51 4.62
N PHE A 74 5.13 -0.31 5.67
CA PHE A 74 6.28 -1.06 6.18
C PHE A 74 6.78 -2.09 5.16
N ALA A 75 5.88 -2.78 4.46
CA ALA A 75 6.25 -3.68 3.38
C ALA A 75 7.05 -2.95 2.29
N ILE A 76 6.57 -1.79 1.82
CA ILE A 76 7.28 -0.94 0.84
C ILE A 76 8.65 -0.49 1.35
N LYS A 77 8.77 -0.17 2.64
CA LYS A 77 10.08 0.23 3.22
C LYS A 77 11.07 -0.92 3.31
N LYS A 78 10.58 -2.15 3.45
CA LYS A 78 11.39 -3.38 3.51
C LYS A 78 11.73 -3.89 2.10
N GLY A 79 10.75 -3.94 1.20
CA GLY A 79 10.86 -4.36 -0.19
C GLY A 79 11.26 -3.19 -1.09
N LYS A 80 12.55 -3.04 -1.34
CA LYS A 80 13.09 -1.93 -2.15
C LYS A 80 13.17 -2.27 -3.64
N TYR A 81 12.92 -3.52 -4.02
CA TYR A 81 13.05 -3.93 -5.39
C TYR A 81 11.78 -3.64 -6.16
N PHE A 82 11.96 -3.29 -7.43
CA PHE A 82 10.85 -3.04 -8.33
C PHE A 82 9.93 -4.26 -8.49
N THR A 83 10.50 -5.47 -8.36
CA THR A 83 9.79 -6.75 -8.34
C THR A 83 8.92 -6.98 -7.10
N ASP A 84 9.01 -6.13 -6.08
CA ASP A 84 8.11 -6.17 -4.93
C ASP A 84 6.86 -5.30 -5.16
N GLY A 85 6.87 -4.45 -6.19
CA GLY A 85 5.80 -3.52 -6.52
C GLY A 85 4.40 -4.16 -6.58
N PRO A 86 4.18 -5.16 -7.47
CA PRO A 86 2.89 -5.86 -7.55
C PRO A 86 2.49 -6.52 -6.23
N LYS A 87 3.46 -7.03 -5.47
CA LYS A 87 3.19 -7.64 -4.16
C LYS A 87 2.65 -6.60 -3.17
N HIS A 88 3.16 -5.37 -3.19
CA HIS A 88 2.69 -4.29 -2.35
C HIS A 88 1.28 -3.81 -2.72
N VAL A 89 0.99 -3.70 -4.03
CA VAL A 89 -0.36 -3.34 -4.50
C VAL A 89 -1.35 -4.44 -4.13
N PHE A 90 -0.99 -5.70 -4.36
CA PHE A 90 -1.79 -6.84 -3.91
C PHE A 90 -2.05 -6.81 -2.41
N GLN A 91 -1.01 -6.60 -1.59
CA GLN A 91 -1.17 -6.47 -0.14
C GLN A 91 -2.09 -5.31 0.26
N ALA A 92 -2.04 -4.18 -0.46
CA ALA A 92 -2.95 -3.06 -0.21
C ALA A 92 -4.41 -3.43 -0.45
N ILE A 93 -4.69 -4.18 -1.52
CA ILE A 93 -6.03 -4.71 -1.82
C ILE A 93 -6.46 -5.74 -0.76
N GLN A 94 -5.60 -6.70 -0.43
CA GLN A 94 -5.92 -7.73 0.56
C GLN A 94 -6.21 -7.13 1.94
N THR A 95 -5.41 -6.16 2.36
CA THR A 95 -5.60 -5.50 3.66
C THR A 95 -6.78 -4.54 3.69
N SER A 96 -7.41 -4.23 2.55
CA SER A 96 -8.62 -3.42 2.48
C SER A 96 -9.90 -4.27 2.43
N TRP A 97 -9.82 -5.60 2.25
CA TRP A 97 -11.00 -6.48 2.14
C TRP A 97 -11.92 -6.51 3.36
N TYR A 98 -11.48 -6.00 4.52
CA TYR A 98 -12.35 -5.88 5.69
C TYR A 98 -13.21 -4.61 5.69
N LEU A 99 -12.94 -3.66 4.79
CA LEU A 99 -13.69 -2.42 4.69
C LEU A 99 -15.11 -2.66 4.19
N PHE A 100 -16.04 -1.83 4.65
CA PHE A 100 -17.42 -1.82 4.13
C PHE A 100 -17.46 -1.30 2.68
N ASP A 101 -18.51 -1.68 1.95
CA ASP A 101 -18.67 -1.35 0.53
C ASP A 101 -18.61 0.17 0.27
N GLU A 102 -19.14 1.01 1.18
CA GLU A 102 -19.08 2.47 1.04
C GLU A 102 -17.65 3.00 1.07
N LEU A 103 -16.76 2.39 1.87
CA LEU A 103 -15.36 2.77 1.94
C LEU A 103 -14.57 2.21 0.75
N LEU A 104 -14.91 1.00 0.28
CA LEU A 104 -14.33 0.43 -0.93
C LEU A 104 -14.63 1.28 -2.17
N GLN A 105 -15.81 1.90 -2.26
CA GLN A 105 -16.14 2.86 -3.33
C GLN A 105 -15.19 4.07 -3.37
N VAL A 106 -14.56 4.43 -2.25
CA VAL A 106 -13.53 5.49 -2.18
C VAL A 106 -12.14 4.92 -2.43
N PHE A 107 -11.84 3.75 -1.87
CA PHE A 107 -10.52 3.12 -1.93
C PHE A 107 -10.19 2.56 -3.32
N ASP A 108 -11.09 1.82 -3.94
CA ASP A 108 -10.84 1.11 -5.20
C ASP A 108 -10.48 2.09 -6.35
N PRO A 109 -11.18 3.23 -6.55
CA PRO A 109 -10.76 4.20 -7.57
C PRO A 109 -9.40 4.84 -7.28
N VAL A 110 -8.98 4.94 -6.02
CA VAL A 110 -7.65 5.42 -5.66
C VAL A 110 -6.60 4.36 -6.02
N MET A 111 -6.85 3.10 -5.69
CA MET A 111 -5.94 2.00 -6.04
C MET A 111 -5.83 1.84 -7.56
N GLN A 112 -6.95 1.86 -8.28
CA GLN A 112 -7.01 1.75 -9.73
C GLN A 112 -6.21 2.86 -10.44
N ARG A 113 -6.25 4.10 -9.93
CA ARG A 113 -5.45 5.22 -10.48
C ARG A 113 -3.96 5.10 -10.17
N ASN A 114 -3.60 4.42 -9.09
CA ASN A 114 -2.22 4.27 -8.62
C ASN A 114 -1.62 2.88 -8.93
N ALA A 115 -2.31 2.05 -9.71
CA ALA A 115 -1.93 0.69 -10.05
C ALA A 115 -0.75 0.57 -11.04
N PHE A 116 0.18 1.54 -11.06
CA PHE A 116 1.35 1.53 -11.94
C PHE A 116 2.13 0.21 -11.87
N PHE A 117 2.24 -0.36 -10.67
CA PHE A 117 2.98 -1.61 -10.51
C PHE A 117 2.29 -2.80 -11.17
N GLU A 118 1.01 -2.73 -11.52
CA GLU A 118 0.26 -3.82 -12.18
C GLU A 118 0.33 -3.78 -13.71
N HIS A 119 1.26 -2.98 -14.26
CA HIS A 119 1.58 -3.08 -15.66
C HIS A 119 2.10 -4.47 -16.01
N THR A 120 1.75 -4.94 -17.21
CA THR A 120 2.09 -6.29 -17.66
C THR A 120 3.59 -6.56 -17.58
N GLU A 121 4.43 -5.58 -17.91
CA GLU A 121 5.89 -5.68 -17.79
C GLU A 121 6.35 -5.94 -16.36
N ASN A 122 5.73 -5.28 -15.39
CA ASN A 122 6.08 -5.40 -13.98
C ASN A 122 5.62 -6.76 -13.43
N VAL A 123 4.43 -7.21 -13.83
CA VAL A 123 3.93 -8.55 -13.48
C VAL A 123 4.84 -9.64 -14.04
N LEU A 124 5.31 -9.51 -15.28
CA LEU A 124 6.28 -10.44 -15.87
C LEU A 124 7.60 -10.47 -15.07
N LEU A 125 8.12 -9.31 -14.65
CA LEU A 125 9.31 -9.27 -13.78
C LEU A 125 9.11 -10.02 -12.46
N VAL A 126 7.91 -9.96 -11.87
CA VAL A 126 7.58 -10.74 -10.65
C VAL A 126 7.41 -12.22 -10.94
N MET A 127 6.94 -12.60 -12.12
CA MET A 127 6.86 -14.00 -12.54
C MET A 127 8.25 -14.60 -12.81
N LEU A 128 9.16 -13.81 -13.38
CA LEU A 128 10.54 -14.23 -13.70
C LEU A 128 11.33 -14.66 -12.45
N ILE A 129 11.12 -13.99 -11.33
CA ILE A 129 11.78 -14.28 -10.05
C ILE A 129 10.93 -15.12 -9.09
N ASP A 130 9.80 -15.68 -9.56
CA ASP A 130 8.94 -16.50 -8.71
C ASP A 130 9.69 -17.76 -8.23
N GLU A 131 9.45 -18.20 -7.00
CA GLU A 131 10.06 -19.41 -6.45
C GLU A 131 9.59 -20.67 -7.18
N ARG A 132 8.37 -20.66 -7.70
CA ARG A 132 7.74 -21.79 -8.42
C ARG A 132 8.25 -21.84 -9.86
N GLU A 133 8.92 -22.94 -10.21
CA GLU A 133 9.52 -23.14 -11.54
C GLU A 133 8.51 -23.02 -12.69
N HIS A 134 7.31 -23.61 -12.53
CA HIS A 134 6.28 -23.56 -13.57
C HIS A 134 5.79 -22.12 -13.86
N ILE A 135 5.88 -21.19 -12.90
CA ILE A 135 5.54 -19.79 -13.09
C ILE A 135 6.63 -19.07 -13.89
N ARG A 136 7.91 -19.35 -13.58
CA ARG A 136 9.05 -18.83 -14.36
C ARG A 136 9.03 -19.32 -15.81
N GLU A 137 8.70 -20.60 -16.03
CA GLU A 137 8.57 -21.16 -17.38
C GLU A 137 7.38 -20.55 -18.16
N LEU A 138 6.27 -20.25 -17.47
CA LEU A 138 5.16 -19.52 -18.07
C LEU A 138 5.57 -18.10 -18.48
N ASP A 139 6.31 -17.39 -17.63
CA ASP A 139 6.86 -16.07 -17.92
C ASP A 139 7.76 -16.08 -19.16
N TYR A 140 8.72 -17.00 -19.18
CA TYR A 140 9.66 -17.18 -20.29
C TYR A 140 8.92 -17.36 -21.63
N ARG A 141 7.91 -18.23 -21.67
CA ARG A 141 7.07 -18.43 -22.86
C ARG A 141 6.30 -17.17 -23.27
N ARG A 142 5.77 -16.41 -22.30
CA ARG A 142 5.08 -15.13 -22.57
C ARG A 142 6.03 -14.10 -23.17
N ILE A 143 7.24 -13.98 -22.63
CA ILE A 143 8.28 -13.08 -23.15
C ILE A 143 8.68 -13.47 -24.58
N LEU A 144 8.94 -14.75 -24.84
CA LEU A 144 9.27 -15.23 -26.18
C LEU A 144 8.17 -14.94 -27.19
N LYS A 145 6.91 -15.21 -26.83
CA LYS A 145 5.76 -14.90 -27.68
C LYS A 145 5.63 -13.41 -27.95
N ALA A 146 5.82 -12.56 -26.94
CA ALA A 146 5.75 -11.10 -27.09
C ALA A 146 6.86 -10.58 -28.02
N ARG A 147 8.06 -11.16 -27.99
CA ARG A 147 9.19 -10.77 -28.86
C ARG A 147 8.96 -11.12 -30.34
N GLN A 148 8.13 -12.12 -30.63
CA GLN A 148 7.78 -12.49 -32.00
C GLN A 148 6.79 -11.51 -32.65
N ILE A 149 6.11 -10.67 -31.85
CA ILE A 149 5.19 -9.66 -32.35
C ILE A 149 6.01 -8.47 -32.86
N VAL A 150 6.31 -8.48 -34.16
CA VAL A 150 6.96 -7.37 -34.85
C VAL A 150 6.03 -6.17 -34.82
N THR A 151 6.37 -5.13 -34.04
CA THR A 151 5.62 -3.88 -34.05
C THR A 151 6.24 -2.94 -35.09
N GLU A 152 5.58 -2.78 -36.23
CA GLU A 152 6.06 -1.96 -37.37
C GLU A 152 6.16 -0.45 -37.07
N LYS A 153 5.71 0.01 -35.90
CA LYS A 153 5.82 1.42 -35.49
C LYS A 153 6.32 1.55 -34.05
N LYS A 154 7.54 2.08 -33.89
CA LYS A 154 8.05 2.62 -32.62
C LYS A 154 7.39 3.97 -32.32
N THR A 155 6.11 3.98 -31.98
CA THR A 155 5.51 5.14 -31.34
C THR A 155 5.75 5.06 -29.83
N PHE A 156 5.86 6.21 -29.16
CA PHE A 156 5.88 6.24 -27.70
C PHE A 156 4.64 5.51 -27.15
N ARG A 157 4.82 4.67 -26.13
CA ARG A 157 3.69 4.04 -25.44
C ARG A 157 3.03 5.11 -24.58
N ASN A 158 1.76 5.40 -24.84
CA ASN A 158 0.97 6.23 -23.96
C ASN A 158 0.76 5.50 -22.64
N PHE A 159 1.02 6.19 -21.53
CA PHE A 159 0.75 5.65 -20.21
C PHE A 159 -0.76 5.56 -19.97
N VAL A 160 -1.23 4.36 -19.64
CA VAL A 160 -2.64 4.10 -19.29
C VAL A 160 -2.64 3.23 -18.03
N PRO A 161 -3.24 3.67 -16.91
CA PRO A 161 -3.32 2.83 -15.71
C PRO A 161 -3.92 1.46 -16.05
N PRO A 162 -3.28 0.35 -15.62
CA PRO A 162 -3.76 -1.00 -15.92
C PRO A 162 -5.05 -1.25 -15.16
N LYS A 163 -6.03 -1.92 -15.78
CA LYS A 163 -7.24 -2.34 -15.09
C LYS A 163 -6.90 -3.45 -14.09
N ILE A 164 -7.18 -3.24 -12.81
CA ILE A 164 -6.87 -4.20 -11.75
C ILE A 164 -8.10 -5.00 -11.29
N ASN A 165 -7.86 -6.20 -10.82
CA ASN A 165 -8.81 -7.15 -10.26
C ASN A 165 -8.70 -7.16 -8.74
N PHE A 166 -9.64 -6.50 -8.06
CA PHE A 166 -9.71 -6.43 -6.60
C PHE A 166 -10.01 -7.78 -5.92
N GLN A 167 -10.42 -8.79 -6.68
CA GLN A 167 -10.72 -10.14 -6.21
C GLN A 167 -9.58 -11.13 -6.48
N ALA A 168 -8.41 -10.64 -6.89
CA ALA A 168 -7.25 -11.48 -7.14
C ALA A 168 -6.85 -12.29 -5.90
N SER A 169 -6.34 -13.49 -6.12
CA SER A 169 -5.78 -14.36 -5.07
C SER A 169 -4.24 -14.40 -5.05
N ASP A 170 -3.59 -13.83 -6.07
CA ASP A 170 -2.13 -13.71 -6.20
C ASP A 170 -1.83 -12.36 -6.87
N CYS A 171 -0.70 -11.73 -6.51
CA CYS A 171 -0.20 -10.50 -7.11
C CYS A 171 -0.04 -10.54 -8.63
N LYS A 172 0.04 -11.72 -9.26
CA LYS A 172 0.13 -11.88 -10.72
C LYS A 172 -1.23 -11.88 -11.41
N HIS A 173 -2.31 -11.81 -10.62
CA HIS A 173 -3.70 -11.87 -11.04
C HIS A 173 -4.49 -10.63 -10.61
N VAL A 174 -3.82 -9.70 -9.94
CA VAL A 174 -4.28 -8.31 -9.75
C VAL A 174 -4.35 -7.66 -11.11
#